data_AF-A0A7V3ST35-F1
#
_entry.id   AF-A0A7V3ST35-F1
#
_cell.length_a   1.000
_cell.length_b   1.000
_cell.length_c   1.000
_cell.angle_alpha   90.00
_cell.angle_beta   90.00
_cell.angle_gamma   90.00
#
_symmetry.space_group_name_H-M   'P 1'
#
loop_
_entity.id
_entity.type
_entity.pdbx_description
1 polymer ?
#
loop_
_entity_poly.entity_id
_entity_poly.type
_entity_poly.pdbx_seq_one_letter_code
_entity_poly.pdbx_strand_id
1 'polypeptide(L)'
;MPLTNKKIGVLMGGISSEREISLKSGMAVYNALKKLGYDAVQIDVGDDICDALIRNKIEIAFIVLHGGYGENGSIQGLLEVLGIPYTGSGVLASALAMDKEISKKVFKFHSIPVPEYYVVKKEFVKDFDEDVFQKLNIGFDMPWVVKPATEGSSIGVSIVRNKLDFYEALKRAFLYG
;
A
#
# COMPACT_ATOMS: atom_id res chain seq x y z
N MET A 1 26.17 -19.67 -1.98
CA MET A 1 27.01 -18.51 -2.33
C MET A 1 26.63 -17.35 -1.41
N PRO A 2 27.57 -16.50 -0.96
CA PRO A 2 27.26 -15.35 -0.12
C PRO A 2 26.43 -14.31 -0.88
N LEU A 3 25.55 -13.61 -0.16
CA LEU A 3 24.66 -12.58 -0.73
C LEU A 3 25.42 -11.43 -1.41
N THR A 4 26.67 -11.19 -0.98
CA THR A 4 27.58 -10.18 -1.52
C THR A 4 27.88 -10.35 -3.01
N ASN A 5 27.75 -11.57 -3.54
CA ASN A 5 28.04 -11.88 -4.94
C ASN A 5 26.79 -11.82 -5.83
N LYS A 6 25.62 -11.57 -5.24
CA LYS A 6 24.36 -11.47 -5.99
C LYS A 6 24.09 -10.04 -6.43
N LYS A 7 23.55 -9.88 -7.63
CA LYS A 7 23.08 -8.59 -8.10
C LYS A 7 21.73 -8.21 -7.49
N ILE A 8 21.72 -7.18 -6.65
CA ILE A 8 20.55 -6.68 -5.92
C ILE A 8 19.86 -5.58 -6.72
N GLY A 9 18.61 -5.80 -7.12
CA GLY A 9 17.76 -4.75 -7.67
C GLY A 9 17.04 -3.98 -6.57
N VAL A 10 17.35 -2.70 -6.38
CA VAL A 10 16.58 -1.83 -5.48
C VAL A 10 15.42 -1.23 -6.25
N LEU A 11 14.22 -1.79 -6.03
CA LEU A 11 12.98 -1.36 -6.66
C LEU A 11 12.43 -0.14 -5.92
N MET A 12 12.27 0.97 -6.63
CA MET A 12 11.82 2.25 -6.07
C MET A 12 10.98 3.04 -7.08
N GLY A 13 10.46 4.19 -6.68
CA GLY A 13 9.58 5.01 -7.50
C GLY A 13 8.17 4.44 -7.56
N GLY A 14 7.79 3.92 -8.72
CA GLY A 14 6.43 3.47 -8.97
C GLY A 14 5.48 4.56 -9.47
N ILE A 15 4.21 4.21 -9.70
CA ILE A 15 3.16 5.15 -10.18
C ILE A 15 2.20 5.62 -9.09
N SER A 16 2.42 5.23 -7.83
CA SER A 16 1.54 5.62 -6.73
C SER A 16 1.69 7.11 -6.39
N SER A 17 0.75 7.64 -5.61
CA SER A 17 0.86 8.97 -5.01
C SER A 17 2.06 9.12 -4.06
N GLU A 18 2.74 8.03 -3.73
CA GLU A 18 3.87 7.98 -2.80
C GLU A 18 5.23 7.83 -3.51
N ARG A 19 5.26 7.97 -4.85
CA ARG A 19 6.46 7.82 -5.68
C ARG A 19 7.70 8.55 -5.16
N GLU A 20 7.56 9.83 -4.80
CA GLU A 20 8.70 10.64 -4.32
C GLU A 20 9.29 10.11 -3.01
N ILE A 21 8.43 9.58 -2.12
CA ILE A 21 8.85 8.93 -0.88
C ILE A 21 9.62 7.65 -1.23
N SER A 22 9.13 6.88 -2.20
CA SER A 22 9.77 5.64 -2.64
C SER A 22 11.15 5.90 -3.26
N LEU A 23 11.29 6.91 -4.12
CA LEU A 23 12.59 7.30 -4.69
C LEU A 23 13.60 7.70 -3.61
N LYS A 24 13.18 8.51 -2.64
CA LYS A 24 14.04 8.94 -1.53
C LYS A 24 14.49 7.77 -0.67
N SER A 25 13.56 6.90 -0.27
CA SER A 25 13.85 5.69 0.51
C SER A 25 14.75 4.72 -0.27
N GLY A 26 14.44 4.49 -1.55
CA GLY A 26 15.20 3.60 -2.43
C GLY A 26 16.64 4.07 -2.65
N MET A 27 16.84 5.38 -2.84
CA MET A 27 18.18 5.97 -2.95
C MET A 27 18.99 5.78 -1.66
N ALA A 28 18.36 5.93 -0.49
CA ALA A 28 19.02 5.69 0.79
C ALA A 28 19.47 4.23 0.94
N VAL A 29 18.59 3.27 0.61
CA VAL A 29 18.90 1.83 0.61
C VAL A 29 20.02 1.50 -0.37
N TYR A 30 19.93 1.98 -1.62
CA TYR A 30 20.94 1.79 -2.64
C TYR A 30 22.32 2.27 -2.17
N ASN A 31 22.40 3.51 -1.65
CA ASN A 31 23.66 4.08 -1.19
C ASN A 31 24.27 3.29 -0.03
N ALA A 32 23.43 2.79 0.89
CA ALA A 32 23.88 1.93 1.97
C ALA A 32 24.45 0.59 1.46
N LEU A 33 23.75 -0.06 0.51
CA LEU A 33 24.22 -1.30 -0.11
C LEU A 33 25.56 -1.10 -0.84
N LYS A 34 25.70 -0.02 -1.62
CA LYS A 34 26.96 0.31 -2.31
C LYS A 34 28.09 0.57 -1.33
N LYS A 35 27.84 1.30 -0.24
CA LYS A 35 28.85 1.58 0.81
C LYS A 35 29.33 0.30 1.50
N LEU A 36 28.47 -0.70 1.63
CA LEU A 36 28.79 -2.02 2.19
C LEU A 36 29.45 -2.98 1.18
N GLY A 37 29.64 -2.57 -0.07
CA GLY A 37 30.31 -3.37 -1.10
C GLY A 37 29.41 -4.36 -1.85
N TYR A 38 28.08 -4.26 -1.72
CA TYR A 38 27.17 -5.09 -2.49
C TYR A 38 27.09 -4.66 -3.96
N ASP A 39 26.86 -5.62 -4.86
CA ASP A 39 26.45 -5.35 -6.23
C ASP A 39 24.97 -4.97 -6.27
N ALA A 40 24.68 -3.67 -6.23
CA ALA A 40 23.32 -3.14 -6.26
C ALA A 40 23.10 -2.26 -7.50
N VAL A 41 21.89 -2.32 -8.05
CA VAL A 41 21.40 -1.47 -9.14
C VAL A 41 20.07 -0.84 -8.77
N GLN A 42 19.88 0.41 -9.18
CA GLN A 42 18.62 1.13 -9.01
C GLN A 42 17.64 0.73 -10.11
N ILE A 43 16.39 0.43 -9.75
CA ILE A 43 15.31 0.17 -10.69
C ILE A 43 14.12 1.04 -10.29
N ASP A 44 13.90 2.11 -11.05
CA ASP A 44 12.68 2.90 -10.96
C ASP A 44 11.55 2.14 -11.66
N VAL A 45 10.54 1.76 -10.89
CA VAL A 45 9.46 0.90 -11.38
C VAL A 45 8.47 1.72 -12.18
N GLY A 46 8.28 1.33 -13.43
CA GLY A 46 7.27 1.86 -14.34
C GLY A 46 6.66 0.75 -15.19
N ASP A 47 6.05 1.12 -16.30
CA ASP A 47 5.37 0.19 -17.21
C ASP A 47 6.34 -0.81 -17.87
N ASP A 48 7.65 -0.50 -17.92
CA ASP A 48 8.71 -1.35 -18.47
C ASP A 48 9.33 -2.32 -17.44
N ILE A 49 8.68 -2.53 -16.28
CA ILE A 49 9.26 -3.29 -15.16
C ILE A 49 9.79 -4.68 -15.58
N CYS A 50 9.05 -5.41 -16.41
CA CYS A 50 9.48 -6.73 -16.89
C CYS A 50 10.81 -6.64 -17.65
N ASP A 51 10.94 -5.68 -18.58
CA ASP A 51 12.16 -5.46 -19.34
C ASP A 51 13.29 -4.95 -18.46
N ALA A 52 12.99 -4.09 -17.48
CA ALA A 52 13.97 -3.57 -16.54
C ALA A 52 14.59 -4.68 -15.67
N LEU A 53 13.78 -5.64 -15.20
CA LEU A 53 14.27 -6.78 -14.44
C LEU A 53 15.20 -7.67 -15.28
N ILE A 54 14.80 -7.98 -16.52
CA ILE A 54 15.58 -8.83 -17.45
C ILE A 54 16.89 -8.15 -17.84
N ARG A 55 16.81 -6.88 -18.27
CA ARG A 55 17.97 -6.07 -18.68
C ARG A 55 19.02 -5.98 -17.59
N ASN A 56 18.57 -5.79 -16.35
CA ASN A 56 19.47 -5.66 -15.21
C ASN A 56 19.98 -7.01 -14.68
N LYS A 57 19.34 -8.13 -15.01
CA LYS A 57 19.72 -9.49 -14.56
C LYS A 57 19.86 -9.56 -13.04
N ILE A 58 18.88 -9.03 -12.31
CA ILE A 58 18.91 -9.06 -10.86
C ILE A 58 18.68 -10.48 -10.36
N GLU A 59 19.29 -10.82 -9.22
CA GLU A 59 19.16 -12.13 -8.58
C GLU A 59 18.38 -12.07 -7.27
N ILE A 60 18.16 -10.86 -6.75
CA ILE A 60 17.35 -10.57 -5.56
C ILE A 60 16.80 -9.15 -5.69
N ALA A 61 15.56 -8.96 -5.27
CA ALA A 61 14.92 -7.65 -5.26
C ALA A 61 14.80 -7.10 -3.83
N PHE A 62 15.30 -5.90 -3.61
CA PHE A 62 15.00 -5.11 -2.42
C PHE A 62 13.83 -4.18 -2.77
N ILE A 63 12.65 -4.47 -2.23
CA ILE A 63 11.43 -3.71 -2.51
C ILE A 63 11.39 -2.48 -1.60
N VAL A 64 11.42 -1.29 -2.20
CA VAL A 64 11.29 0.01 -1.51
C VAL A 64 10.19 0.84 -2.19
N LEU A 65 9.16 0.16 -2.68
CA LEU A 65 7.96 0.78 -3.25
C LEU A 65 6.97 1.14 -2.14
N HIS A 66 6.22 2.21 -2.35
CA HIS A 66 5.17 2.67 -1.43
C HIS A 66 3.84 2.77 -2.17
N GLY A 67 2.77 2.26 -1.57
CA GLY A 67 1.44 2.24 -2.14
C GLY A 67 1.28 1.39 -3.40
N GLY A 68 0.02 1.26 -3.85
CA GLY A 68 -0.34 0.61 -5.11
C GLY A 68 0.25 -0.80 -5.28
N TYR A 69 0.76 -1.09 -6.48
CA TYR A 69 1.32 -2.42 -6.82
C TYR A 69 2.56 -2.82 -6.02
N GLY A 70 3.20 -1.87 -5.32
CA GLY A 70 4.40 -2.12 -4.52
C GLY A 70 4.10 -2.85 -3.22
N GLU A 71 2.93 -2.63 -2.65
CA GLU A 71 2.55 -3.07 -1.30
C GLU A 71 1.36 -4.03 -1.29
N ASN A 72 0.60 -4.14 -2.38
CA ASN A 72 -0.63 -4.93 -2.44
C ASN A 72 -0.45 -6.39 -2.92
N GLY A 73 0.78 -6.86 -3.07
CA GLY A 73 1.07 -8.22 -3.54
C GLY A 73 1.35 -8.34 -5.05
N SER A 74 1.09 -7.30 -5.86
CA SER A 74 1.29 -7.38 -7.32
C SER A 74 2.76 -7.54 -7.72
N ILE A 75 3.66 -6.67 -7.22
CA ILE A 75 5.09 -6.79 -7.53
C ILE A 75 5.68 -8.07 -6.94
N GLN A 76 5.20 -8.48 -5.76
CA GLN A 76 5.58 -9.74 -5.11
C GLN A 76 5.21 -10.92 -6.01
N GLY A 77 3.98 -10.94 -6.55
CA GLY A 77 3.52 -11.98 -7.46
C GLY A 77 4.34 -12.07 -8.73
N LEU A 78 4.72 -10.93 -9.32
CA LEU A 78 5.63 -10.90 -10.47
C LEU A 78 6.98 -11.54 -10.12
N LEU A 79 7.55 -11.19 -8.96
CA LEU A 79 8.83 -11.73 -8.51
C LEU A 79 8.76 -13.24 -8.18
N GLU A 80 7.65 -13.72 -7.61
CA GLU A 80 7.39 -15.16 -7.42
C GLU A 80 7.40 -15.91 -8.77
N VAL A 81 6.69 -15.39 -9.77
CA VAL A 81 6.62 -16.01 -11.12
C VAL A 81 8.00 -16.06 -11.77
N LEU A 82 8.81 -15.02 -11.59
CA LEU A 82 10.17 -14.94 -12.12
C LEU A 82 11.19 -15.73 -11.28
N GLY A 83 10.80 -16.27 -10.12
CA GLY A 83 11.70 -16.95 -9.20
C GLY A 83 12.77 -16.03 -8.59
N ILE A 84 12.51 -14.72 -8.54
CA ILE A 84 13.44 -13.73 -7.97
C ILE A 84 13.09 -13.55 -6.48
N PRO A 85 13.95 -13.96 -5.53
CA PRO A 85 13.70 -13.72 -4.11
C PRO A 85 13.64 -12.22 -3.81
N TYR A 86 12.85 -11.84 -2.81
CA TYR A 86 12.65 -10.44 -2.46
C TYR A 86 12.51 -10.18 -0.96
N THR A 87 12.72 -8.94 -0.55
CA THR A 87 12.55 -8.50 0.84
C THR A 87 11.08 -8.26 1.18
N GLY A 88 10.69 -8.59 2.41
CA GLY A 88 9.37 -8.24 2.97
C GLY A 88 8.37 -9.39 2.96
N SER A 89 7.10 -9.05 3.05
CA SER A 89 5.97 -9.99 3.06
C SER A 89 5.70 -10.60 1.69
N GLY A 90 5.25 -11.84 1.66
CA GLY A 90 4.81 -12.51 0.43
C GLY A 90 3.45 -12.04 -0.09
N VAL A 91 3.05 -12.51 -1.28
CA VAL A 91 1.85 -12.06 -2.02
C VAL A 91 0.60 -11.93 -1.16
N LEU A 92 0.21 -13.02 -0.49
CA LEU A 92 -1.01 -13.04 0.32
C LEU A 92 -0.94 -12.06 1.49
N ALA A 93 0.18 -12.07 2.22
CA ALA A 93 0.35 -11.20 3.39
C ALA A 93 0.31 -9.72 2.99
N SER A 94 0.97 -9.35 1.88
CA SER A 94 0.95 -8.00 1.32
C SER A 94 -0.46 -7.58 0.90
N ALA A 95 -1.18 -8.43 0.15
CA ALA A 95 -2.54 -8.16 -0.29
C ALA A 95 -3.51 -7.98 0.89
N LEU A 96 -3.45 -8.87 1.90
CA LEU A 96 -4.29 -8.78 3.09
C LEU A 96 -3.99 -7.53 3.90
N ALA A 97 -2.71 -7.19 4.08
CA ALA A 97 -2.27 -6.04 4.88
C ALA A 97 -2.67 -4.70 4.26
N MET A 98 -2.65 -4.61 2.91
CA MET A 98 -3.02 -3.38 2.22
C MET A 98 -4.52 -3.07 2.32
N ASP A 99 -5.37 -4.12 2.36
CA ASP A 99 -6.80 -3.97 2.53
C ASP A 99 -7.18 -3.91 4.02
N LYS A 100 -7.57 -2.72 4.50
CA LYS A 100 -7.92 -2.51 5.91
C LYS A 100 -9.22 -3.21 6.31
N GLU A 101 -10.18 -3.41 5.41
CA GLU A 101 -11.40 -4.16 5.73
C GLU A 101 -11.05 -5.63 5.95
N ILE A 102 -10.32 -6.22 5.00
CA ILE A 102 -9.94 -7.63 5.07
C ILE A 102 -9.00 -7.90 6.24
N SER A 103 -7.98 -7.05 6.44
CA SER A 103 -7.11 -7.10 7.63
C SER A 103 -7.91 -7.12 8.93
N LYS A 104 -8.90 -6.23 9.08
CA LYS A 104 -9.74 -6.17 10.29
C LYS A 104 -10.60 -7.42 10.46
N LYS A 105 -11.14 -7.98 9.38
CA LYS A 105 -11.90 -9.25 9.43
C LYS A 105 -11.01 -10.41 9.91
N VAL A 106 -9.79 -10.51 9.38
CA VAL A 106 -8.81 -11.53 9.78
C VAL A 106 -8.41 -11.36 11.25
N PHE A 107 -8.09 -10.14 11.68
CA PHE A 107 -7.78 -9.85 13.09
C PHE A 107 -8.93 -10.22 14.02
N LYS A 108 -10.16 -9.82 13.69
CA LYS A 108 -11.35 -10.15 14.49
C LYS A 108 -11.59 -11.66 14.56
N PHE A 109 -11.43 -12.38 13.45
CA PHE A 109 -11.54 -13.85 13.43
C PHE A 109 -10.55 -14.51 14.40
N HIS A 110 -9.33 -13.98 14.48
CA HIS A 110 -8.30 -14.43 15.42
C HIS A 110 -8.36 -13.77 16.81
N SER A 111 -9.46 -13.09 17.16
CA SER A 111 -9.62 -12.40 18.45
C SER A 111 -8.56 -11.33 18.75
N ILE A 112 -7.94 -10.77 17.71
CA ILE A 112 -7.05 -9.61 17.83
C ILE A 112 -7.92 -8.34 17.88
N PRO A 113 -7.79 -7.48 18.90
CA PRO A 113 -8.62 -6.28 19.03
C PRO A 113 -8.46 -5.33 17.84
N VAL A 114 -9.59 -4.89 17.28
CA VAL A 114 -9.67 -3.84 16.26
C VAL A 114 -10.70 -2.81 16.65
N PRO A 115 -10.52 -1.51 16.32
CA PRO A 115 -11.56 -0.52 16.52
C PRO A 115 -12.82 -0.89 15.74
N GLU A 116 -13.99 -0.64 16.35
CA GLU A 116 -15.28 -0.72 15.66
C GLU A 116 -15.21 0.08 14.35
N TYR A 117 -15.85 -0.45 13.32
CA TYR A 117 -15.76 0.11 11.99
C TYR A 117 -16.99 -0.19 11.18
N TYR A 118 -17.23 0.68 10.21
CA TYR A 118 -18.25 0.56 9.21
C TYR A 118 -17.61 0.77 7.84
N VAL A 119 -17.95 -0.06 6.86
CA VAL A 119 -17.43 0.05 5.49
C VAL A 119 -18.49 0.70 4.62
N VAL A 120 -18.17 1.85 4.04
CA VAL A 120 -19.05 2.56 3.10
C VAL A 120 -18.54 2.31 1.69
N LYS A 121 -19.36 1.71 0.83
CA LYS A 121 -19.03 1.55 -0.59
C LYS A 121 -19.59 2.72 -1.40
N LYS A 122 -18.83 3.18 -2.39
CA LYS A 122 -19.17 4.33 -3.25
C LYS A 122 -20.54 4.18 -3.93
N GLU A 123 -20.92 2.96 -4.26
CA GLU A 123 -22.22 2.59 -4.85
C GLU A 123 -23.43 2.99 -3.98
N PHE A 124 -23.26 3.05 -2.65
CA PHE A 124 -24.31 3.43 -1.71
C PHE A 124 -24.40 4.94 -1.46
N VAL A 125 -23.50 5.74 -2.06
CA VAL A 125 -23.37 7.19 -1.79
C VAL A 125 -23.59 8.02 -3.07
N LYS A 126 -24.26 7.45 -4.09
CA LYS A 126 -24.36 8.03 -5.45
C LYS A 126 -24.75 9.49 -5.53
N ASP A 127 -25.65 9.95 -4.66
CA ASP A 127 -26.16 11.32 -4.72
C ASP A 127 -25.75 12.18 -3.54
N PHE A 128 -24.95 11.64 -2.62
CA PHE A 128 -24.42 12.44 -1.50
C PHE A 128 -25.54 13.23 -0.80
N ASP A 129 -26.71 12.60 -0.73
CA ASP A 129 -27.95 13.21 -0.30
C ASP A 129 -27.88 13.50 1.21
N GLU A 130 -28.62 14.50 1.71
CA GLU A 130 -28.56 14.90 3.13
C GLU A 130 -28.85 13.75 4.11
N ASP A 131 -29.50 12.70 3.61
CA ASP A 131 -29.91 11.53 4.37
C ASP A 131 -28.89 10.37 4.42
N VAL A 132 -27.73 10.47 3.74
CA VAL A 132 -26.70 9.41 3.76
C VAL A 132 -26.25 9.10 5.20
N PHE A 133 -26.12 10.11 6.05
CA PHE A 133 -25.74 9.94 7.45
C PHE A 133 -26.76 9.05 8.21
N GLN A 134 -28.05 9.24 7.97
CA GLN A 134 -29.09 8.44 8.64
C GLN A 134 -29.20 7.04 8.02
N LYS A 135 -29.13 6.95 6.68
CA LYS A 135 -29.20 5.69 5.93
C LYS A 135 -28.11 4.69 6.33
N LEU A 136 -26.89 5.17 6.61
CA LEU A 136 -25.79 4.29 7.00
C LEU A 136 -25.94 3.74 8.42
N ASN A 137 -26.69 4.43 9.29
CA ASN A 137 -27.00 4.03 10.67
C ASN A 137 -25.79 3.43 11.42
N ILE A 138 -24.72 4.21 11.51
CA ILE A 138 -23.47 3.77 12.13
C ILE A 138 -23.68 3.63 13.64
N GLY A 139 -23.57 2.40 14.14
CA GLY A 139 -23.95 2.03 15.51
C GLY A 139 -22.96 2.41 16.62
N PHE A 140 -22.09 3.40 16.39
CA PHE A 140 -21.10 3.85 17.38
C PHE A 140 -20.87 5.37 17.30
N ASP A 141 -20.56 5.98 18.44
CA ASP A 141 -20.54 7.43 18.60
C ASP A 141 -19.32 8.11 17.95
N MET A 142 -19.48 9.39 17.61
CA MET A 142 -18.41 10.27 17.13
C MET A 142 -17.49 10.71 18.28
N PRO A 143 -16.20 11.05 18.02
CA PRO A 143 -15.61 11.31 16.71
C PRO A 143 -15.21 10.04 15.95
N TRP A 144 -15.32 10.08 14.62
CA TRP A 144 -14.90 9.00 13.74
C TRP A 144 -13.61 9.34 12.99
N VAL A 145 -12.85 8.31 12.63
CA VAL A 145 -11.76 8.42 11.66
C VAL A 145 -12.22 7.77 10.36
N VAL A 146 -12.38 8.57 9.32
CA VAL A 146 -12.71 8.12 7.97
C VAL A 146 -11.41 8.02 7.17
N LYS A 147 -11.24 6.93 6.43
CA LYS A 147 -10.03 6.66 5.62
C LYS A 147 -10.33 5.73 4.46
N PRO A 148 -9.60 5.83 3.33
CA PRO A 148 -9.73 4.86 2.24
C PRO A 148 -9.31 3.46 2.68
N ALA A 149 -10.00 2.44 2.15
CA ALA A 149 -9.79 1.06 2.55
C ALA A 149 -8.38 0.55 2.17
N THR A 150 -7.90 0.92 0.98
CA THR A 150 -6.72 0.31 0.34
C THR A 150 -5.53 1.27 0.17
N GLU A 151 -5.48 2.37 0.93
CA GLU A 151 -4.42 3.40 0.79
C GLU A 151 -3.43 3.50 1.95
N GLY A 152 -2.23 3.99 1.64
CA GLY A 152 -1.13 4.22 2.58
C GLY A 152 -1.05 5.64 3.12
N SER A 153 -0.01 5.91 3.90
CA SER A 153 0.51 7.25 4.26
C SER A 153 -0.50 8.32 4.70
N SER A 154 -1.56 7.90 5.38
CA SER A 154 -2.64 8.78 5.84
C SER A 154 -3.33 9.59 4.73
N ILE A 155 -3.19 9.15 3.48
CA ILE A 155 -3.85 9.75 2.33
C ILE A 155 -5.36 9.53 2.46
N GLY A 156 -6.14 10.59 2.22
CA GLY A 156 -7.59 10.55 2.35
C GLY A 156 -8.13 10.41 3.78
N VAL A 157 -7.29 10.44 4.82
CA VAL A 157 -7.75 10.33 6.22
C VAL A 157 -8.39 11.64 6.69
N SER A 158 -9.48 11.55 7.45
CA SER A 158 -10.19 12.69 8.06
C SER A 158 -10.77 12.31 9.42
N ILE A 159 -10.88 13.31 10.32
CA ILE A 159 -11.56 13.17 11.61
C ILE A 159 -12.91 13.84 11.49
N VAL A 160 -13.98 13.09 11.78
CA VAL A 160 -15.37 13.53 11.69
C VAL A 160 -15.90 13.77 13.09
N ARG A 161 -16.32 15.01 13.39
CA ARG A 161 -16.89 15.39 14.69
C ARG A 161 -18.37 15.75 14.60
N ASN A 162 -18.86 16.00 13.40
CA ASN A 162 -20.25 16.37 13.13
C ASN A 162 -20.69 15.86 11.75
N LYS A 163 -21.97 16.03 11.41
CA LYS A 163 -22.55 15.55 10.14
C LYS A 163 -21.95 16.21 8.89
N LEU A 164 -21.57 17.49 8.96
CA LEU A 164 -20.96 18.19 7.82
C LEU A 164 -19.56 17.63 7.53
N ASP A 165 -18.75 17.40 8.57
CA ASP A 165 -17.43 16.79 8.43
C ASP A 165 -17.51 15.41 7.77
N PHE A 166 -18.57 14.64 8.07
CA PHE A 166 -18.75 13.28 7.56
C PHE A 166 -18.83 13.26 6.03
N TYR A 167 -19.57 14.19 5.47
CA TYR A 167 -19.79 14.31 4.04
C TYR A 167 -18.50 14.62 3.28
N GLU A 168 -17.77 15.64 3.74
CA GLU A 168 -16.48 16.03 3.15
C GLU A 168 -15.42 14.94 3.32
N ALA A 169 -15.44 14.25 4.46
CA ALA A 169 -14.56 13.10 4.71
C ALA A 169 -14.83 11.94 3.74
N LEU A 170 -16.09 11.61 3.45
CA LEU A 170 -16.44 10.58 2.46
C LEU A 170 -16.02 10.97 1.05
N LYS A 171 -16.30 12.21 0.62
CA LYS A 171 -15.83 12.73 -0.67
C LYS A 171 -14.32 12.58 -0.81
N ARG A 172 -13.59 13.01 0.21
CA ARG A 172 -12.13 12.93 0.23
C ARG A 172 -11.63 11.49 0.18
N ALA A 173 -12.21 10.58 0.96
CA ALA A 173 -11.80 9.19 0.98
C ALA A 173 -11.99 8.52 -0.40
N PHE A 174 -13.15 8.73 -1.05
CA PHE A 174 -13.47 8.15 -2.35
C PHE A 174 -12.67 8.67 -3.55
N LEU A 175 -11.83 9.69 -3.35
CA LEU A 175 -10.83 10.09 -4.35
C LEU A 175 -9.65 9.12 -4.42
N TYR A 176 -9.41 8.37 -3.35
CA TYR A 176 -8.23 7.51 -3.21
C TYR A 176 -8.58 6.03 -2.99
N GLY A 177 -9.82 5.69 -2.63
CA GLY A 177 -10.25 4.29 -2.48
C GLY A 177 -11.62 4.15 -1.85
#